data_AF-A0A2G9RZ77-F1
#
_entry.id   AF-A0A2G9RZ77-F1
#
_cell.length_a   1.000
_cell.length_b   1.000
_cell.length_c   1.000
_cell.angle_alpha   90.00
_cell.angle_beta   90.00
_cell.angle_gamma   90.00
#
_symmetry.space_group_name_H-M   'P 1'
#
loop_
_entity.id
_entity.type
_entity.pdbx_description
1 polymer ?
#
loop_
_entity_poly.entity_id
_entity_poly.type
_entity_poly.pdbx_seq_one_letter_code
_entity_poly.pdbx_strand_id
1 'polypeptide(L)'
;MLTSEHQPFQCQPSGTTSYLDLKDDPCRPCSDTEILLAVCISDFVVKGSIKEVTSDLEQQESIISVSINRLYRQKSKIFQPNQEHGGWEGQIRTPLECGVRPGLGEFLFTGQMHFGEPRLGCAPRYRDFQRIYQEAKSNGLNPCEINTD
;
A
#
# COMPACT_ATOMS: atom_id res chain seq x y z
N MET A 1 -18.19 -51.03 -19.10
CA MET A 1 -18.88 -49.72 -18.97
C MET A 1 -17.96 -48.81 -18.18
N LEU A 2 -17.72 -47.60 -18.69
CA LEU A 2 -16.51 -46.81 -18.46
C LEU A 2 -16.30 -46.34 -17.01
N THR A 3 -15.05 -46.37 -16.57
CA THR A 3 -14.52 -45.73 -15.38
C THR A 3 -14.48 -44.21 -15.59
N SER A 4 -15.15 -43.44 -14.72
CA SER A 4 -15.12 -41.98 -14.72
C SER A 4 -13.85 -41.50 -14.02
N GLU A 5 -12.84 -41.12 -14.80
CA GLU A 5 -11.66 -40.41 -14.29
C GLU A 5 -12.06 -38.97 -13.93
N HIS A 6 -11.94 -38.61 -12.66
CA HIS A 6 -12.01 -37.22 -12.22
C HIS A 6 -10.74 -36.51 -12.65
N GLN A 7 -10.81 -35.82 -13.79
CA GLN A 7 -9.72 -35.00 -14.29
C GLN A 7 -9.65 -33.70 -13.46
N PRO A 8 -8.52 -33.38 -12.82
CA PRO A 8 -8.39 -32.13 -12.08
C PRO A 8 -8.50 -30.95 -13.05
N PHE A 9 -9.25 -29.92 -12.65
CA PHE A 9 -9.27 -28.65 -13.37
C PHE A 9 -7.86 -28.07 -13.38
N GLN A 10 -7.19 -28.18 -14.54
CA GLN A 10 -5.95 -27.48 -14.80
C GLN A 10 -6.28 -25.99 -14.96
N CYS A 11 -5.73 -25.14 -14.09
CA CYS A 11 -5.73 -23.69 -14.32
C CYS A 11 -4.86 -23.42 -15.55
N GLN A 12 -5.49 -23.35 -16.72
CA GLN A 12 -4.83 -22.87 -17.92
C GLN A 12 -4.67 -21.35 -17.81
N PRO A 13 -3.46 -20.79 -17.97
CA PRO A 13 -3.30 -19.34 -18.04
C PRO A 13 -3.94 -18.88 -19.35
N SER A 14 -5.10 -18.24 -19.25
CA SER A 14 -5.66 -17.44 -20.33
C SER A 14 -4.67 -16.34 -20.66
N GLY A 15 -4.27 -16.28 -21.94
CA GLY A 15 -3.20 -15.43 -22.41
C GLY A 15 -3.37 -13.94 -22.11
N THR A 16 -2.21 -13.33 -21.83
CA THR A 16 -1.88 -11.91 -21.99
C THR A 16 -2.70 -10.90 -21.18
N THR A 17 -2.34 -10.77 -19.91
CA THR A 17 -1.86 -9.48 -19.38
C THR A 17 -0.81 -9.78 -18.32
N SER A 18 0.47 -9.71 -18.67
CA SER A 18 1.55 -9.74 -17.68
C SER A 18 1.50 -8.44 -16.87
N TYR A 19 0.65 -8.41 -15.84
CA TYR A 19 0.59 -7.33 -14.86
C TYR A 19 1.82 -7.29 -13.91
N LEU A 20 2.82 -8.17 -14.14
CA LEU A 20 3.96 -8.38 -13.24
C LEU A 20 5.32 -8.38 -13.95
N ASP A 21 5.43 -7.78 -15.14
CA ASP A 21 6.76 -7.57 -15.77
C ASP A 21 6.84 -6.30 -16.61
N LEU A 22 6.13 -5.25 -16.18
CA LEU A 22 6.67 -3.92 -16.39
C LEU A 22 7.73 -3.76 -15.31
N LYS A 23 8.97 -3.47 -15.68
CA LYS A 23 9.93 -2.85 -14.78
C LYS A 23 9.35 -1.51 -14.34
N ASP A 24 8.44 -1.57 -13.40
CA ASP A 24 8.12 -0.46 -12.53
C ASP A 24 9.42 -0.20 -11.80
N ASP A 25 10.02 0.96 -12.05
CA ASP A 25 11.01 1.50 -11.12
C ASP A 25 10.31 1.50 -9.75
N PRO A 26 10.70 0.59 -8.83
CA PRO A 26 9.92 0.33 -7.62
C PRO A 26 9.87 1.55 -6.71
N CYS A 27 10.67 2.57 -7.03
CA CYS A 27 10.88 3.77 -6.26
C CYS A 27 10.28 5.01 -6.92
N ARG A 28 9.66 4.89 -8.10
CA ARG A 28 9.02 6.05 -8.73
C ARG A 28 7.80 6.49 -7.92
N PRO A 29 7.52 7.81 -7.86
CA PRO A 29 6.25 8.29 -7.33
C PRO A 29 5.06 7.71 -8.12
N CYS A 30 4.03 7.29 -7.39
CA CYS A 30 2.77 6.87 -7.99
C CYS A 30 2.10 8.04 -8.74
N SER A 31 1.51 7.74 -9.89
CA SER A 31 0.60 8.63 -10.61
C SER A 31 -0.75 8.77 -9.89
N ASP A 32 -1.53 9.79 -10.26
CA ASP A 32 -2.85 10.05 -9.69
C ASP A 32 -3.78 8.82 -9.79
N THR A 33 -3.79 8.14 -10.95
CA THR A 33 -4.56 6.90 -11.15
C THR A 33 -4.09 5.77 -10.25
N GLU A 34 -2.76 5.60 -10.10
CA GLU A 34 -2.18 4.56 -9.23
C GLU A 34 -2.52 4.82 -7.77
N ILE A 35 -2.49 6.08 -7.33
CA ILE A 35 -2.90 6.48 -5.98
C ILE A 35 -4.36 6.10 -5.73
N LEU A 36 -5.26 6.46 -6.66
CA LEU A 36 -6.69 6.15 -6.54
C LEU A 36 -6.95 4.65 -6.49
N LEU A 37 -6.30 3.87 -7.36
CA LEU A 37 -6.43 2.41 -7.37
C LEU A 37 -5.84 1.77 -6.11
N ALA A 38 -4.67 2.24 -5.65
CA ALA A 38 -3.99 1.70 -4.47
C ALA A 38 -4.87 1.77 -3.22
N VAL A 39 -5.60 2.87 -3.02
CA VAL A 39 -6.58 3.00 -1.93
C VAL A 39 -7.61 1.86 -1.94
N CYS A 40 -8.03 1.40 -3.11
CA CYS A 40 -9.07 0.39 -3.23
C CYS A 40 -8.55 -1.04 -3.09
N ILE A 41 -7.30 -1.31 -3.51
CA ILE A 41 -6.79 -2.68 -3.64
C ILE A 41 -5.77 -3.07 -2.56
N SER A 42 -5.16 -2.09 -1.89
CA SER A 42 -4.13 -2.33 -0.87
C SER A 42 -4.66 -3.09 0.35
N ASP A 43 -3.78 -3.86 0.98
CA ASP A 43 -4.08 -4.56 2.23
C ASP A 43 -4.18 -3.61 3.42
N PHE A 44 -3.45 -2.50 3.36
CA PHE A 44 -3.55 -1.41 4.31
C PHE A 44 -3.60 -0.06 3.62
N VAL A 45 -4.36 0.87 4.22
CA VAL A 45 -4.47 2.27 3.81
C VAL A 45 -4.57 3.11 5.08
N VAL A 46 -3.56 3.92 5.35
CA VAL A 46 -3.46 4.70 6.59
C VAL A 46 -2.98 6.12 6.34
N LYS A 47 -3.47 7.06 7.14
CA LYS A 47 -2.96 8.42 7.24
C LYS A 47 -2.03 8.52 8.45
N GLY A 48 -0.84 9.08 8.25
CA GLY A 48 0.12 9.20 9.33
C GLY A 48 1.32 10.07 9.01
N SER A 49 2.28 10.11 9.94
CA SER A 49 3.55 10.81 9.82
C SER A 49 4.73 9.84 10.00
N ILE A 50 5.85 10.13 9.36
CA ILE A 50 7.09 9.38 9.53
C ILE A 50 7.72 9.78 10.87
N LYS A 51 7.99 8.80 11.73
CA LYS A 51 8.75 9.01 12.98
C LYS A 51 10.25 8.90 12.72
N GLU A 52 10.63 7.82 12.05
CA GLU A 52 12.02 7.47 11.77
C GLU A 52 12.08 6.60 10.52
N VAL A 53 13.25 6.59 9.89
CA VAL A 53 13.59 5.66 8.81
C VAL A 53 14.92 5.04 9.17
N THR A 54 14.95 3.71 9.24
CA THR A 54 16.15 2.92 9.49
C THR A 54 16.43 2.01 8.29
N SER A 55 17.66 1.51 8.19
CA SER A 55 18.08 0.65 7.08
C SER A 55 18.48 -0.73 7.61
N ASP A 56 17.92 -1.77 7.00
CA ASP A 56 18.32 -3.16 7.17
C ASP A 56 19.19 -3.55 5.97
N LEU A 57 20.51 -3.56 6.19
CA LEU A 57 21.48 -3.86 5.14
C LEU A 57 21.53 -5.35 4.79
N GLU A 58 21.09 -6.24 5.68
CA GLU A 58 21.06 -7.67 5.42
C GLU A 58 19.92 -8.01 4.46
N GLN A 59 18.75 -7.41 4.68
CA GLN A 59 17.56 -7.60 3.84
C GLN A 59 17.49 -6.62 2.66
N GLN A 60 18.42 -5.66 2.57
CA GLN A 60 18.41 -4.58 1.56
C GLN A 60 17.09 -3.78 1.59
N GLU A 61 16.66 -3.40 2.79
CA GLU A 61 15.38 -2.72 3.05
C GLU A 61 15.53 -1.43 3.84
N SER A 62 14.65 -0.48 3.58
CA SER A 62 14.37 0.64 4.48
C SER A 62 13.10 0.34 5.28
N ILE A 63 13.18 0.56 6.60
CA ILE A 63 12.07 0.40 7.53
C ILE A 63 11.59 1.80 7.92
N ILE A 64 10.33 2.08 7.63
CA ILE A 64 9.68 3.36 7.91
C ILE A 64 8.77 3.16 9.13
N SER A 65 9.17 3.68 10.29
CA SER A 65 8.29 3.69 11.47
C SER A 65 7.32 4.86 11.35
N VAL A 66 6.02 4.56 11.46
CA VAL A 66 4.95 5.53 11.24
C VAL A 66 4.06 5.70 12.47
N SER A 67 3.66 6.95 12.71
CA SER A 67 2.57 7.28 13.63
C SER A 67 1.29 7.45 12.82
N ILE A 68 0.23 6.72 13.15
CA ILE A 68 -1.02 6.67 12.39
C ILE A 68 -2.12 7.34 13.20
N ASN A 69 -2.76 8.33 12.60
CA ASN A 69 -3.90 9.02 13.18
C ASN A 69 -5.24 8.62 12.54
N ARG A 70 -5.22 8.01 11.34
CA ARG A 70 -6.42 7.45 10.71
C ARG A 70 -6.12 6.15 9.98
N LEU A 71 -6.85 5.11 10.33
CA LEU A 71 -6.81 3.80 9.68
C LEU A 71 -8.05 3.65 8.80
N TYR A 72 -7.87 3.68 7.48
CA TYR A 72 -8.97 3.47 6.52
C TYR A 72 -9.18 1.98 6.24
N ARG A 73 -8.07 1.24 6.12
CA ARG A 73 -8.10 -0.20 5.87
C ARG A 73 -6.89 -0.87 6.50
N GLN A 74 -7.11 -2.05 7.05
CA GLN A 74 -6.06 -2.95 7.50
C GLN A 74 -6.62 -4.39 7.50
N LYS A 75 -6.19 -5.24 6.56
CA LYS A 75 -6.64 -6.64 6.50
C LYS A 75 -6.06 -7.51 7.63
N SER A 76 -4.81 -7.25 8.02
CA SER A 76 -4.07 -7.97 9.06
C SER A 76 -3.67 -7.03 10.18
N LYS A 77 -3.68 -7.46 11.46
CA LYS A 77 -3.37 -6.59 12.61
C LYS A 77 -1.87 -6.20 12.71
N ILE A 78 -1.39 -5.39 11.77
CA ILE A 78 0.03 -4.96 11.67
C ILE A 78 0.32 -3.65 12.40
N PHE A 79 -0.63 -2.71 12.38
CA PHE A 79 -0.56 -1.50 13.17
C PHE A 79 -1.19 -1.77 14.53
N GLN A 80 -0.51 -1.35 15.58
CA GLN A 80 -0.88 -1.58 16.97
C GLN A 80 -1.33 -0.27 17.63
N PRO A 81 -2.29 -0.29 18.56
CA PRO A 81 -2.72 0.92 19.25
C PRO A 81 -1.57 1.49 20.10
N ASN A 82 -1.33 2.80 20.03
CA ASN A 82 -0.46 3.46 21.00
C ASN A 82 -1.26 3.78 22.27
N GLN A 83 -0.84 3.23 23.41
CA GLN A 83 -1.51 3.39 24.70
C GLN A 83 -1.27 4.76 25.37
N GLU A 84 -0.17 5.44 25.04
CA GLU A 84 0.25 6.69 25.70
C GLU A 84 -0.28 7.94 24.98
N HIS A 85 -0.26 7.95 23.65
CA HIS A 85 -0.60 9.14 22.85
C HIS A 85 -1.96 9.03 22.12
N GLY A 86 -2.62 7.87 22.23
CA GLY A 86 -3.73 7.52 21.35
C GLY A 86 -3.28 7.30 19.90
N GLY A 87 -4.17 6.74 19.07
CA GLY A 87 -3.85 6.39 17.69
C GLY A 87 -3.14 5.04 17.54
N TRP A 88 -2.44 4.85 16.43
CA TRP A 88 -1.82 3.58 16.05
C TRP A 88 -0.37 3.79 15.60
N GLU A 89 0.43 2.74 15.67
CA GLU A 89 1.82 2.73 15.23
C GLU A 89 2.16 1.44 14.51
N GLY A 90 3.18 1.52 13.67
CA GLY A 90 3.86 0.33 13.16
C GLY A 90 4.91 0.69 12.14
N GLN A 91 5.32 -0.32 11.38
CA GLN A 91 6.43 -0.22 10.44
C GLN A 91 5.94 -0.56 9.04
N ILE A 92 6.59 0.02 8.04
CA ILE A 92 6.37 -0.27 6.62
C ILE A 92 7.73 -0.42 5.96
N ARG A 93 7.91 -1.46 5.14
CA ARG A 93 9.17 -1.77 4.46
C ARG A 93 9.13 -1.37 2.99
N THR A 94 10.28 -0.98 2.46
CA THR A 94 10.49 -0.66 1.05
C THR A 94 11.95 -0.99 0.67
N PRO A 95 12.28 -1.26 -0.61
CA PRO A 95 13.65 -1.52 -1.01
C PRO A 95 14.62 -0.39 -0.62
N LEU A 96 15.84 -0.74 -0.20
CA LEU A 96 16.85 0.23 0.21
C LEU A 96 17.24 1.20 -0.92
N GLU A 97 17.23 0.72 -2.16
CA GLU A 97 17.52 1.53 -3.36
C GLU A 97 16.55 2.69 -3.58
N CYS A 98 15.35 2.65 -2.98
CA CYS A 98 14.41 3.76 -3.04
C CYS A 98 14.84 4.99 -2.23
N GLY A 99 15.83 4.86 -1.36
CA GLY A 99 16.47 5.99 -0.70
C GLY A 99 15.51 6.85 0.12
N VAL A 100 14.50 6.22 0.74
CA VAL A 100 13.46 6.93 1.50
C VAL A 100 14.09 7.73 2.64
N ARG A 101 13.60 8.95 2.83
CA ARG A 101 14.06 9.87 3.86
C ARG A 101 12.91 10.28 4.77
N PRO A 102 13.19 10.59 6.05
CA PRO A 102 12.21 11.25 6.91
C PRO A 102 11.71 12.53 6.26
N GLY A 103 10.38 12.68 6.21
CA GLY A 103 9.71 13.84 5.64
C GLY A 103 8.72 14.45 6.63
N LEU A 104 8.69 15.77 6.72
CA LEU A 104 7.71 16.49 7.53
C LEU A 104 6.32 16.46 6.89
N GLY A 105 5.31 16.38 7.74
CA GLY A 105 3.89 16.42 7.37
C GLY A 105 3.21 15.06 7.42
N GLU A 106 1.99 15.02 6.89
CA GLU A 106 1.17 13.82 6.84
C GLU A 106 1.18 13.21 5.44
N PHE A 107 1.17 11.89 5.40
CA PHE A 107 1.20 11.07 4.20
C PHE A 107 0.05 10.09 4.23
N LEU A 108 -0.40 9.68 3.05
CA LEU A 108 -1.23 8.50 2.89
C LEU A 108 -0.30 7.33 2.55
N PHE A 109 -0.23 6.33 3.42
CA PHE A 109 0.50 5.11 3.15
C PHE A 109 -0.45 4.02 2.68
N THR A 110 -0.19 3.49 1.49
CA THR A 110 -0.87 2.31 0.95
C THR A 110 0.16 1.20 0.74
N GLY A 111 -0.29 -0.05 0.75
CA GLY A 111 0.61 -1.16 0.50
C GLY A 111 0.00 -2.54 0.63
N GLN A 112 0.84 -3.56 0.51
CA GLN A 112 0.45 -4.96 0.53
C GLN A 112 1.24 -5.72 1.60
N MET A 113 0.68 -6.82 2.06
CA MET A 113 1.38 -7.77 2.90
C MET A 113 2.19 -8.73 2.04
N HIS A 114 3.48 -8.82 2.31
CA HIS A 114 4.38 -9.76 1.66
C HIS A 114 5.07 -10.61 2.73
N PHE A 115 4.75 -11.91 2.78
CA PHE A 115 5.24 -12.84 3.80
C PHE A 115 5.03 -12.37 5.25
N GLY A 116 3.89 -11.74 5.54
CA GLY A 116 3.58 -11.22 6.87
C GLY A 116 4.20 -9.85 7.19
N GLU A 117 4.98 -9.30 6.26
CA GLU A 117 5.60 -7.98 6.39
C GLU A 117 4.88 -6.93 5.53
N PRO A 118 4.60 -5.72 6.06
CA PRO A 118 3.95 -4.66 5.30
C PRO A 118 4.91 -3.99 4.34
N ARG A 119 4.60 -4.04 3.03
CA ARG A 119 5.38 -3.41 1.96
C ARG A 119 4.69 -2.16 1.45
N LEU A 120 5.48 -1.10 1.29
CA LEU A 120 5.01 0.17 0.75
C LEU A 120 4.59 0.02 -0.72
N GLY A 121 3.41 0.55 -1.05
CA GLY A 121 2.95 0.75 -2.43
C GLY A 121 3.08 2.23 -2.81
N CYS A 122 2.15 3.07 -2.35
CA CYS A 122 2.19 4.52 -2.56
C CYS A 122 2.31 5.29 -1.24
N ALA A 123 2.99 6.44 -1.29
CA ALA A 123 3.18 7.33 -0.14
C ALA A 123 3.03 8.83 -0.49
N PRO A 124 1.95 9.28 -1.16
CA PRO A 124 1.78 10.70 -1.45
C PRO A 124 1.62 11.51 -0.15
N ARG A 125 1.92 12.81 -0.20
CA ARG A 125 1.49 13.72 0.87
C ARG A 125 -0.03 13.70 0.93
N TYR A 126 -0.58 13.73 2.15
CA TYR A 126 -2.02 13.60 2.33
C TYR A 126 -2.81 14.72 1.64
N ARG A 127 -2.26 15.95 1.62
CA ARG A 127 -2.85 17.09 0.89
C ARG A 127 -2.98 16.82 -0.61
N ASP A 128 -1.98 16.17 -1.22
CA ASP A 128 -1.99 15.87 -2.65
C ASP A 128 -3.01 14.78 -2.95
N PHE A 129 -3.06 13.73 -2.11
CA PHE A 129 -4.11 12.72 -2.17
C PHE A 129 -5.51 13.32 -2.05
N GLN A 130 -5.75 14.22 -1.10
CA GLN A 130 -7.06 14.85 -0.94
C GLN A 130 -7.48 15.60 -2.21
N ARG A 131 -6.56 16.35 -2.83
CA ARG A 131 -6.84 17.03 -4.11
C ARG A 131 -7.23 16.03 -5.20
N ILE A 132 -6.42 14.99 -5.40
CA ILE A 132 -6.62 13.95 -6.41
C ILE A 132 -7.97 13.23 -6.20
N TYR A 133 -8.24 12.83 -4.95
CA TYR A 133 -9.45 12.10 -4.60
C TYR A 133 -10.73 12.95 -4.77
N GLN A 134 -10.71 14.23 -4.39
CA GLN A 134 -11.87 15.10 -4.55
C GLN A 134 -12.13 15.45 -6.02
N GLU A 135 -11.08 15.65 -6.81
CA GLU A 135 -11.19 15.84 -8.25
C GLU A 135 -11.83 14.61 -8.91
N ALA A 136 -11.31 13.41 -8.64
CA ALA A 136 -11.88 12.17 -9.15
C ALA A 136 -13.32 11.93 -8.63
N LYS A 137 -13.61 12.27 -7.37
CA LYS A 137 -14.97 12.20 -6.80
C LYS A 137 -15.96 13.07 -7.55
N SER A 138 -15.60 14.34 -7.77
CA SER A 138 -16.46 15.32 -8.47
C SER A 138 -16.77 14.91 -9.90
N ASN A 139 -15.84 14.21 -10.55
CA ASN A 139 -15.97 13.72 -11.92
C ASN A 139 -16.60 12.32 -12.01
N GLY A 140 -16.94 11.67 -10.88
CA GLY A 140 -17.46 10.29 -10.86
C GLY A 140 -16.45 9.24 -11.33
N LEU A 141 -15.15 9.54 -11.21
CA LEU A 141 -14.04 8.69 -11.66
C LEU A 141 -13.35 7.95 -10.50
N ASN A 142 -13.90 8.03 -9.29
CA ASN A 142 -13.35 7.31 -8.15
C ASN A 142 -13.55 5.80 -8.31
N PRO A 143 -12.48 4.99 -8.24
CA PRO A 143 -12.59 3.53 -8.32
C PRO A 143 -13.25 2.91 -7.08
N CYS A 144 -13.21 3.59 -5.93
CA CYS A 144 -13.94 3.24 -4.72
C CYS A 144 -14.16 4.47 -3.83
N GLU A 145 -15.08 4.37 -2.86
CA GLU A 145 -15.30 5.41 -1.85
C GLU A 145 -14.58 5.08 -0.53
N ILE A 146 -13.84 6.05 0.00
CA ILE A 146 -13.34 6.04 1.37
C ILE A 146 -13.79 7.32 2.10
N ASN A 147 -14.01 7.21 3.41
CA ASN A 147 -14.36 8.37 4.22
C ASN A 147 -13.10 9.20 4.48
N THR A 148 -12.89 10.31 3.76
CA THR A 148 -11.73 11.23 3.91
C THR A 148 -12.01 12.43 4.83
N ASP A 149 -13.24 12.55 5.34
CA ASP A 149 -13.75 13.68 6.14
C ASP A 149 -13.39 13.58 7.62
#